data_AF-A0A4Q2FAE6-F1
#
_entry.id   AF-A0A4Q2FAE6-F1
#
_cell.length_a   1.000
_cell.length_b   1.000
_cell.length_c   1.000
_cell.angle_alpha   90.00
_cell.angle_beta   90.00
_cell.angle_gamma   90.00
#
_symmetry.space_group_name_H-M   'P 1'
#
loop_
_entity.id
_entity.type
_entity.pdbx_description
1 polymer ?
#
loop_
_entity_poly.entity_id
_entity_poly.type
_entity_poly.pdbx_seq_one_letter_code
_entity_poly.pdbx_strand_id
1 'polypeptide(L)' 'SDQSMYDMLGWLAQEEGIQLEPSALAGMAGPIRVSASKKYVLDKATHLVWATGGGMVPQDEMAKYLAKGR' A
#
# COMPACT_ATOMS: atom_id res chain seq x y z
N SER A 1 -5.81 4.00 8.79
CA SER A 1 -5.49 5.41 9.13
C SER A 1 -4.36 5.87 8.23
N ASP A 2 -3.97 7.14 8.29
CA ASP A 2 -2.82 7.62 7.51
C ASP A 2 -1.54 6.88 7.89
N GLN A 3 -1.36 6.56 9.18
CA GLN A 3 -0.21 5.78 9.65
C GLN A 3 -0.10 4.42 8.94
N SER A 4 -1.20 3.67 8.81
CA SER A 4 -1.16 2.37 8.13
C SER A 4 -0.74 2.49 6.66
N MET A 5 -1.00 3.63 5.99
CA MET A 5 -0.55 3.83 4.61
C MET A 5 0.96 4.05 4.54
N TYR A 6 1.54 4.78 5.50
CA TYR A 6 2.99 4.95 5.60
C TYR A 6 3.70 3.63 5.94
N ASP A 7 3.14 2.84 6.85
CA ASP A 7 3.71 1.52 7.21
C ASP A 7 3.70 0.58 5.99
N MET A 8 2.57 0.50 5.27
CA MET A 8 2.46 -0.31 4.05
C MET A 8 3.38 0.19 2.91
N LEU A 9 3.65 1.50 2.83
CA LEU A 9 4.61 2.04 1.86
C LEU A 9 6.03 1.56 2.16
N GLY A 10 6.42 1.56 3.44
CA GLY A 10 7.71 1.01 3.88
C GLY A 10 7.87 -0.45 3.47
N TRP A 11 6.85 -1.28 3.73
CA TRP A 11 6.88 -2.71 3.35
C TRP A 11 6.93 -2.90 1.84
N LEU A 12 6.13 -2.16 1.06
CA LEU A 12 6.13 -2.29 -0.40
C LEU A 12 7.50 -1.90 -1.00
N ALA A 13 8.12 -0.85 -0.47
CA ALA A 13 9.45 -0.44 -0.90
C ALA A 13 10.53 -1.48 -0.53
N GLN A 14 10.38 -2.15 0.62
CA GLN A 14 11.32 -3.17 1.08
C GLN A 14 11.17 -4.49 0.32
N GLU A 15 9.95 -4.99 0.14
CA GLU A 15 9.68 -6.32 -0.40
C GLU A 15 9.70 -6.33 -1.94
N GLU A 16 9.16 -5.28 -2.58
CA GLU A 16 8.98 -5.24 -4.04
C GLU A 16 9.81 -4.13 -4.72
N GLY A 17 10.50 -3.28 -3.94
CA GLY A 17 11.25 -2.15 -4.50
C GLY A 17 10.37 -1.05 -5.12
N ILE A 18 9.06 -1.06 -4.85
CA ILE A 18 8.10 -0.13 -5.43
C ILE A 18 7.82 1.01 -4.44
N GLN A 19 8.03 2.25 -4.89
CA GLN A 19 7.78 3.46 -4.11
C GLN A 19 6.58 4.21 -4.67
N LEU A 20 5.59 4.46 -3.82
CA LEU A 20 4.34 5.13 -4.17
C LEU A 20 4.07 6.31 -3.22
N GLU A 21 3.21 7.23 -3.63
CA GLU A 21 2.69 8.22 -2.70
C GLU A 21 1.66 7.59 -1.73
N PRO A 22 1.46 8.13 -0.51
CA PRO A 22 0.56 7.52 0.48
C PRO A 22 -0.88 7.29 -0.01
N SER A 23 -1.43 8.20 -0.81
CA SER A 23 -2.76 8.06 -1.44
C SER A 23 -2.89 6.81 -2.31
N ALA A 24 -1.82 6.45 -3.03
CA ALA A 24 -1.80 5.27 -3.89
C ALA A 24 -1.80 3.94 -3.12
N LEU A 25 -1.59 3.97 -1.79
CA LEU A 25 -1.63 2.81 -0.90
C LEU A 25 -2.99 2.58 -0.25
N ALA A 26 -3.97 3.45 -0.48
CA ALA A 26 -5.31 3.32 0.13
C ALA A 26 -5.97 1.95 -0.18
N GLY A 27 -5.72 1.40 -1.38
CA GLY A 27 -6.23 0.09 -1.80
C GLY A 27 -5.54 -1.11 -1.17
N MET A 28 -4.34 -0.95 -0.59
CA MET A 28 -3.50 -2.05 -0.11
C MET A 28 -4.12 -2.78 1.09
N ALA A 29 -4.94 -2.09 1.89
CA ALA A 29 -5.69 -2.71 2.98
C ALA A 29 -6.93 -3.52 2.51
N GLY A 30 -7.35 -3.37 1.26
CA GLY A 30 -8.54 -4.00 0.70
C GLY A 30 -8.52 -5.53 0.80
N PRO A 31 -7.47 -6.21 0.30
CA PRO A 31 -7.35 -7.67 0.36
C PRO A 31 -7.46 -8.22 1.78
N ILE A 32 -6.75 -7.60 2.74
CA ILE A 32 -6.78 -8.00 4.15
C ILE A 32 -8.21 -7.93 4.72
N ARG A 33 -8.92 -6.82 4.45
CA ARG A 33 -10.30 -6.60 4.93
C ARG A 33 -11.29 -7.57 4.31
N VAL A 34 -11.16 -7.84 3.01
CA VAL A 34 -12.07 -8.74 2.29
C VAL A 34 -11.84 -10.18 2.69
N SER A 35 -10.58 -10.60 2.87
CA SER A 35 -10.24 -11.96 3.32
C SER A 35 -10.64 -12.23 4.78
N ALA A 36 -10.67 -11.20 5.63
CA ALA A 36 -11.20 -11.33 6.99
C ALA A 36 -12.74 -11.44 7.04
N SER A 37 -13.44 -11.11 5.95
CA SER A 37 -14.90 -11.17 5.87
C SER A 37 -15.38 -12.58 5.53
N LYS A 38 -16.28 -13.13 6.35
CA LYS A 38 -16.96 -14.42 6.07
C LYS A 38 -18.05 -14.33 4.99
N LYS A 39 -18.27 -13.14 4.40
CA LYS A 39 -19.34 -12.91 3.42
C LYS A 39 -19.00 -13.41 2.01
N TYR A 40 -17.72 -13.65 1.72
CA TYR A 40 -17.24 -13.95 0.38
C TYR A 40 -16.44 -15.25 0.38
N VAL A 41 -16.59 -16.07 -0.66
CA VAL A 41 -15.74 -17.24 -0.91
C VAL A 41 -14.60 -16.79 -1.83
N LEU A 42 -13.36 -16.94 -1.37
CA LEU A 42 -12.20 -16.30 -2.00
C LEU A 42 -11.10 -17.27 -2.45
N ASP A 43 -11.33 -18.58 -2.40
CA ASP A 43 -10.32 -19.64 -2.65
C ASP A 43 -9.51 -19.49 -3.95
N LYS A 44 -10.05 -18.77 -4.96
CA LYS A 44 -9.37 -18.48 -6.23
C LYS A 44 -9.49 -17.01 -6.65
N ALA A 45 -9.72 -16.11 -5.70
CA ALA A 45 -9.83 -14.70 -6.00
C ALA A 45 -8.45 -14.08 -6.24
N THR A 46 -8.31 -13.30 -7.31
CA THR A 46 -7.15 -12.44 -7.51
C THR A 46 -7.44 -11.08 -6.90
N HIS A 47 -6.60 -10.66 -5.97
CA HIS A 47 -6.65 -9.32 -5.41
C HIS A 47 -5.81 -8.36 -6.26
N LEU A 48 -6.48 -7.44 -6.95
CA LEU A 48 -5.82 -6.38 -7.71
C LEU A 48 -5.82 -5.08 -6.89
N VAL A 49 -4.64 -4.62 -6.49
CA VAL A 49 -4.44 -3.29 -5.89
C VAL A 49 -4.04 -2.32 -6.99
N TRP A 50 -4.72 -1.17 -7.06
CA TRP A 50 -4.48 -0.15 -8.08
C TRP A 50 -3.65 1.00 -7.53
N ALA A 51 -2.37 1.05 -7.90
CA ALA A 51 -1.50 2.18 -7.58
C ALA A 51 -1.84 3.37 -8.47
N THR A 52 -2.20 4.51 -7.87
CA THR A 52 -2.68 5.69 -8.62
C THR A 52 -1.60 6.72 -8.92
N GLY A 53 -0.43 6.64 -8.28
CA GLY A 53 0.62 7.65 -8.41
C GLY A 53 1.87 7.35 -7.59
N GLY A 54 2.87 8.22 -7.68
CA GLY A 54 4.14 8.11 -6.92
C GLY A 54 5.40 8.16 -7.78
N GLY A 55 5.32 7.79 -9.05
CA GLY A 55 6.50 7.68 -9.94
C GLY A 55 7.21 9.00 -10.25
N MET A 56 6.58 10.14 -10.00
CA MET A 56 7.18 11.48 -10.18
C MET A 56 7.44 12.20 -8.84
N VAL A 57 7.25 11.52 -7.71
CA VAL A 57 7.53 12.12 -6.40
C VAL A 57 9.04 12.33 -6.28
N PRO A 58 9.51 13.56 -5.97
CA PRO A 58 10.92 13.82 -5.75
C PRO A 58 11.51 12.93 -4.65
N GLN A 59 12.79 12.57 -4.79
CA GLN A 59 13.45 11.63 -3.87
C GLN A 59 13.44 12.11 -2.42
N ASP A 60 13.60 13.42 -2.20
CA ASP A 60 13.58 14.04 -0.88
C ASP A 60 12.19 13.99 -0.23
N GLU A 61 11.12 14.15 -1.01
CA GLU A 61 9.74 13.97 -0.54
C GLU A 61 9.44 12.48 -0.26
N MET A 62 9.88 11.57 -1.14
CA MET A 62 9.71 10.13 -0.94
C MET A 62 10.41 9.65 0.35
N ALA A 63 11.62 10.15 0.63
CA ALA A 63 12.34 9.85 1.86
C ALA A 63 11.55 10.28 3.12
N LYS A 64 10.85 11.42 3.07
CA LYS A 64 9.97 11.87 4.17
C LYS A 64 8.78 10.94 4.37
N TYR A 65 8.23 10.36 3.31
CA TYR A 65 7.14 9.38 3.44
C TYR A 65 7.63 8.07 4.04
N LEU A 66 8.75 7.54 3.56
CA LEU A 66 9.35 6.31 4.08
C LEU A 66 9.75 6.44 5.55
N ALA A 67 10.28 7.59 5.97
CA ALA A 67 10.64 7.85 7.37
C ALA A 67 9.44 7.89 8.34
N LYS A 68 8.20 8.01 7.84
CA LYS A 68 6.98 7.95 8.66
C LYS A 68 6.47 6.52 8.87
N GLY A 69 6.91 5.57 8.05
CA GLY A 69 6.60 4.15 8.23
C GLY A 69 7.31 3.58 9.45
N ARG A 70 6.67 2.63 10.13
CA ARG A 70 7.24 1.92 11.28
C ARG A 70 7.66 0.50 10.94
#